data_AF-A0A952YZ73-F1
#
_entry.id   AF-A0A952YZ73-F1
#
_cell.length_a   1.000
_cell.length_b   1.000
_cell.length_c   1.000
_cell.angle_alpha   90.00
_cell.angle_beta   90.00
_cell.angle_gamma   90.00
#
_symmetry.space_group_name_H-M   'P 1'
#
loop_
_entity.id
_entity.type
_entity.pdbx_description
1 polymer ?
#
loop_
_entity_poly.entity_id
_entity_poly.type
_entity_poly.pdbx_seq_one_letter_code
_entity_poly.pdbx_strand_id
1 'polypeptide(L)'
;MHVENNPDFKSIWQLAHDWTGETPDKTDPTAISPELRIAIDRLLRAISSKEISAKWRGRRIFIDNLLISLIFEPRHCMRFYRWLMHNEFSKDYLDNLYVRRNEVITWCDKVILLDPPPCWMPKHLLDKQISTKEAKNYRSANETEDRIRCQAIASALWELDPAIHPVHLTQSTIMRRFGNGRDYSEETIKDWIKNVDPQKKRKKGAPPKIQYKIELIKDPQLED
;
A
#
# COMPACT_ATOMS: atom_id res chain seq x y z
N MET A 1 -4.58 -9.92 -18.45
CA MET A 1 -4.10 -10.79 -17.36
C MET A 1 -5.32 -11.31 -16.60
N HIS A 2 -5.52 -12.63 -16.55
CA HIS A 2 -6.65 -13.24 -15.84
C HIS A 2 -6.53 -12.95 -14.34
N VAL A 3 -7.61 -12.43 -13.75
CA VAL A 3 -7.65 -12.00 -12.35
C VAL A 3 -7.40 -13.18 -11.40
N GLU A 4 -7.85 -14.37 -11.78
CA GLU A 4 -7.68 -15.65 -11.06
C GLU A 4 -6.22 -16.03 -10.80
N ASN A 5 -5.29 -15.62 -11.69
CA ASN A 5 -3.87 -16.00 -11.59
C ASN A 5 -2.99 -14.87 -11.04
N ASN A 6 -3.57 -13.74 -10.62
CA ASN A 6 -2.83 -12.60 -10.12
C ASN A 6 -2.87 -12.56 -8.58
N PRO A 7 -1.73 -12.64 -7.88
CA PRO A 7 -1.68 -12.70 -6.41
C PRO A 7 -2.23 -11.44 -5.72
N ASP A 8 -2.33 -10.32 -6.44
CA ASP A 8 -2.89 -9.06 -5.93
C ASP A 8 -4.42 -9.04 -5.99
N PHE A 9 -5.06 -10.09 -6.48
CA PHE A 9 -6.51 -10.25 -6.47
C PHE A 9 -6.90 -11.52 -5.72
N LYS A 10 -7.99 -11.43 -4.96
CA LYS A 10 -8.67 -12.58 -4.36
C LYS A 10 -10.17 -12.42 -4.54
N SER A 11 -10.88 -13.55 -4.66
CA SER A 11 -12.33 -13.52 -4.60
C SER A 11 -12.79 -13.13 -3.20
N ILE A 12 -14.00 -12.57 -3.06
CA ILE A 12 -14.57 -12.26 -1.74
C ILE A 12 -14.66 -13.53 -0.89
N TRP A 13 -15.03 -14.66 -1.51
CA TRP A 13 -15.10 -15.94 -0.82
C TRP A 13 -13.73 -16.33 -0.24
N GLN A 14 -12.68 -16.36 -1.06
CA GLN A 14 -11.33 -16.72 -0.62
C GLN A 14 -10.79 -15.74 0.42
N LEU A 15 -10.96 -14.44 0.18
CA LEU A 15 -10.42 -13.42 1.06
C LEU A 15 -11.07 -13.44 2.43
N ALA A 16 -12.38 -13.64 2.51
CA ALA A 16 -13.08 -13.71 3.79
C ALA A 16 -12.64 -14.92 4.63
N HIS A 17 -12.44 -16.08 3.98
CA HIS A 17 -11.88 -17.28 4.62
C HIS A 17 -10.46 -17.06 5.13
N ASP A 18 -9.61 -16.45 4.30
CA ASP A 18 -8.25 -16.09 4.70
C ASP A 18 -8.25 -15.09 5.87
N TRP A 19 -9.29 -14.24 5.97
CA TRP A 19 -9.45 -13.28 7.05
C TRP A 19 -9.82 -13.96 8.38
N THR A 20 -10.65 -15.00 8.34
CA THR A 20 -11.11 -15.69 9.55
C THR A 20 -10.28 -16.93 9.90
N GLY A 21 -9.35 -17.33 9.02
CA GLY A 21 -8.55 -18.55 9.19
C GLY A 21 -9.34 -19.83 8.87
N GLU A 22 -10.50 -19.72 8.23
CA GLU A 22 -11.33 -20.85 7.82
C GLU A 22 -10.90 -21.40 6.45
N THR A 23 -11.17 -22.68 6.18
CA THR A 23 -10.79 -23.31 4.91
C THR A 23 -11.94 -23.30 3.89
N PRO A 24 -11.79 -22.63 2.72
CA PRO A 24 -12.87 -22.48 1.73
C PRO A 24 -13.56 -23.76 1.27
N ASP A 25 -12.82 -24.87 1.18
CA ASP A 25 -13.31 -26.14 0.64
C ASP A 25 -14.06 -26.99 1.65
N LYS A 26 -13.96 -26.65 2.95
CA LYS A 26 -14.64 -27.38 4.05
C LYS A 26 -15.85 -26.63 4.59
N THR A 27 -16.08 -25.39 4.15
CA THR A 27 -17.17 -24.56 4.63
C THR A 27 -18.46 -24.91 3.89
N ASP A 28 -19.52 -25.22 4.65
CA ASP A 28 -20.87 -25.35 4.11
C ASP A 28 -21.41 -23.94 3.75
N PRO A 29 -21.71 -23.69 2.45
CA PRO A 29 -22.36 -22.46 1.98
C PRO A 29 -23.61 -22.03 2.76
N THR A 30 -24.35 -23.00 3.29
CA THR A 30 -25.64 -22.78 3.97
C THR A 30 -25.50 -22.58 5.48
N ALA A 31 -24.30 -22.81 6.03
CA ALA A 31 -24.01 -22.75 7.46
C ALA A 31 -22.65 -22.08 7.75
N ILE A 32 -22.40 -20.93 7.12
CA ILE A 32 -21.19 -20.13 7.35
C ILE A 32 -21.13 -19.61 8.80
N SER A 33 -19.91 -19.48 9.35
CA SER A 33 -19.68 -18.94 10.68
C SER A 33 -20.11 -17.45 10.77
N PRO A 34 -20.46 -16.95 11.97
CA PRO A 34 -20.70 -15.52 12.19
C PRO A 34 -19.52 -14.64 11.78
N GLU A 35 -18.29 -15.08 12.03
CA GLU A 35 -17.05 -14.36 11.72
C GLU A 35 -16.85 -14.23 10.21
N LEU A 36 -17.02 -15.34 9.48
CA LEU A 36 -16.91 -15.37 8.03
C LEU A 36 -17.98 -14.49 7.39
N ARG A 37 -19.19 -14.52 7.93
CA ARG A 37 -20.28 -13.66 7.51
C ARG A 37 -19.95 -12.18 7.71
N ILE A 38 -19.41 -11.80 8.86
CA ILE A 38 -18.97 -10.43 9.14
C ILE A 38 -17.89 -9.99 8.14
N ALA A 39 -16.92 -10.84 7.84
CA ALA A 39 -15.87 -10.54 6.86
C ALA A 39 -16.44 -10.30 5.46
N ILE A 40 -17.36 -11.16 5.00
CA ILE A 40 -18.07 -10.99 3.72
C ILE A 40 -18.90 -9.70 3.71
N ASP A 41 -19.67 -9.44 4.77
CA ASP A 41 -20.50 -8.23 4.93
C ASP A 41 -19.67 -6.95 4.78
N ARG A 42 -18.54 -6.90 5.48
CA ARG A 42 -17.63 -5.75 5.45
C ARG A 42 -17.12 -5.47 4.04
N LEU A 43 -16.67 -6.52 3.35
CA LEU A 43 -16.18 -6.41 1.97
C LEU A 43 -17.27 -5.96 0.99
N LEU A 44 -18.47 -6.54 1.08
CA LEU A 44 -19.59 -6.16 0.20
C LEU A 44 -20.04 -4.72 0.47
N ARG A 45 -20.08 -4.29 1.73
CA ARG A 45 -20.41 -2.90 2.09
C ARG A 45 -19.37 -1.93 1.52
N ALA A 46 -18.08 -2.23 1.67
CA ALA A 46 -17.00 -1.41 1.11
C ALA A 46 -17.11 -1.25 -0.41
N ILE A 47 -17.46 -2.34 -1.12
CA ILE A 47 -17.72 -2.28 -2.57
C ILE A 47 -18.95 -1.42 -2.87
N SER A 48 -20.05 -1.62 -2.14
CA SER A 48 -21.31 -0.88 -2.37
C SER A 48 -21.18 0.62 -2.12
N SER A 49 -20.34 0.99 -1.14
CA SER A 49 -20.00 2.37 -0.80
C SER A 49 -18.91 2.95 -1.71
N LYS A 50 -18.42 2.17 -2.69
CA LYS A 50 -17.33 2.53 -3.61
C LYS A 50 -16.00 2.85 -2.91
N GLU A 51 -15.78 2.35 -1.71
CA GLU A 51 -14.51 2.52 -0.98
C GLU A 51 -13.41 1.64 -1.57
N ILE A 52 -13.79 0.49 -2.13
CA ILE A 52 -12.92 -0.42 -2.89
C ILE A 52 -13.57 -0.81 -4.21
N SER A 53 -12.77 -1.07 -5.24
CA SER A 53 -13.27 -1.54 -6.53
C SER A 53 -13.40 -3.06 -6.57
N ALA A 54 -14.34 -3.55 -7.37
CA ALA A 54 -14.54 -4.97 -7.58
C ALA A 54 -14.47 -5.36 -9.07
N LYS A 55 -14.12 -6.63 -9.31
CA LYS A 55 -14.13 -7.24 -10.64
C LYS A 55 -14.97 -8.50 -10.63
N TRP A 56 -15.93 -8.59 -11.54
CA TRP A 56 -16.70 -9.80 -11.81
C TRP A 56 -16.17 -10.50 -13.06
N ARG A 57 -15.71 -11.76 -12.94
CA ARG A 57 -15.15 -12.55 -14.06
C ARG A 57 -14.17 -11.75 -14.93
N GLY A 58 -13.27 -11.01 -14.28
CA GLY A 58 -12.26 -10.17 -14.95
C GLY A 58 -12.71 -8.78 -15.40
N ARG A 59 -14.02 -8.48 -15.41
CA ARG A 59 -14.55 -7.14 -15.75
C ARG A 59 -14.73 -6.31 -14.50
N ARG A 60 -14.26 -5.06 -14.50
CA ARG A 60 -14.53 -4.13 -13.40
C ARG A 60 -16.03 -3.82 -13.33
N ILE A 61 -16.56 -3.78 -12.12
CA ILE A 61 -17.94 -3.40 -11.81
C ILE A 61 -17.92 -2.21 -10.83
N PHE A 62 -19.01 -1.43 -10.77
CA PHE A 62 -19.08 -0.20 -9.96
C PHE A 62 -18.00 0.85 -10.31
N ILE A 63 -17.75 1.05 -11.60
CA ILE A 63 -16.89 2.14 -12.10
C ILE A 63 -17.78 3.35 -12.35
N ASP A 64 -17.30 4.57 -12.07
CA ASP A 64 -18.01 5.83 -12.31
C ASP A 64 -18.39 6.13 -13.78
N ASN A 65 -18.21 5.18 -14.71
CA ASN A 65 -18.60 5.30 -16.10
C ASN A 65 -20.06 4.87 -16.31
N LEU A 66 -20.93 5.89 -16.34
CA LEU A 66 -22.39 5.86 -16.55
C LEU A 66 -22.92 4.74 -17.49
N LEU A 67 -22.22 4.40 -18.57
CA LEU A 67 -22.68 3.41 -19.56
C LEU A 67 -22.45 1.93 -19.15
N ILE A 68 -21.35 1.62 -18.46
CA ILE A 68 -21.07 0.25 -17.99
C ILE A 68 -21.88 -0.04 -16.72
N SER A 69 -22.06 0.99 -15.90
CA SER A 69 -22.91 1.01 -14.71
C SER A 69 -24.34 0.55 -15.00
N LEU A 70 -24.97 1.15 -16.02
CA LEU A 70 -26.38 0.97 -16.34
C LEU A 70 -26.79 -0.48 -16.68
N ILE A 71 -25.88 -1.29 -17.23
CA ILE A 71 -26.19 -2.64 -17.73
C ILE A 71 -25.81 -3.73 -16.70
N PHE A 72 -24.71 -3.55 -15.97
CA PHE A 72 -24.17 -4.58 -15.09
C PHE A 72 -24.46 -4.34 -13.60
N GLU A 73 -24.57 -3.08 -13.15
CA GLU A 73 -24.83 -2.77 -11.75
C GLU A 73 -26.19 -3.26 -11.23
N PRO A 74 -27.33 -3.22 -11.95
CA PRO A 74 -28.60 -3.62 -11.34
C PRO A 74 -28.63 -5.09 -10.89
N ARG A 75 -27.94 -6.00 -11.61
CA ARG A 75 -27.80 -7.40 -11.19
C ARG A 75 -26.93 -7.55 -9.94
N HIS A 76 -25.85 -6.79 -9.85
CA HIS A 76 -24.95 -6.81 -8.69
C HIS A 76 -25.59 -6.13 -7.48
N CYS A 77 -26.27 -5.00 -7.67
CA CYS A 77 -27.09 -4.33 -6.67
C CYS A 77 -28.17 -5.26 -6.13
N MET A 78 -28.88 -6.00 -7.00
CA MET A 78 -29.89 -6.96 -6.55
C MET A 78 -29.29 -8.11 -5.74
N ARG A 79 -28.10 -8.61 -6.10
CA ARG A 79 -27.37 -9.63 -5.33
C ARG A 79 -26.94 -9.11 -3.96
N PHE A 80 -26.41 -7.89 -3.90
CA PHE A 80 -26.02 -7.24 -2.65
C PHE A 80 -27.24 -6.97 -1.76
N TYR A 81 -28.35 -6.52 -2.34
CA TYR A 81 -29.61 -6.32 -1.62
C TYR A 81 -30.13 -7.63 -1.03
N ARG A 82 -30.16 -8.71 -1.82
CA ARG A 82 -30.57 -10.05 -1.35
C ARG A 82 -29.70 -10.56 -0.21
N TRP A 83 -28.39 -10.32 -0.29
CA TRP A 83 -27.45 -10.61 0.78
C TRP A 83 -27.77 -9.80 2.05
N LEU A 84 -27.80 -8.47 1.94
CA LEU A 84 -27.94 -7.57 3.09
C LEU A 84 -29.31 -7.65 3.77
N MET A 85 -30.38 -7.87 3.00
CA MET A 85 -31.76 -7.83 3.50
C MET A 85 -32.37 -9.20 3.75
N HIS A 86 -32.01 -10.21 2.96
CA HIS A 86 -32.64 -11.53 3.02
C HIS A 86 -31.66 -12.64 3.45
N ASN A 87 -30.40 -12.29 3.71
CA ASN A 87 -29.34 -13.24 4.02
C ASN A 87 -29.21 -14.36 2.97
N GLU A 88 -29.59 -14.07 1.73
CA GLU A 88 -29.50 -15.02 0.63
C GLU A 88 -28.06 -15.14 0.16
N PHE A 89 -27.45 -16.26 0.53
CA PHE A 89 -26.05 -16.57 0.26
C PHE A 89 -25.86 -17.14 -1.16
N SER A 90 -24.80 -16.73 -1.87
CA SER A 90 -24.42 -17.31 -3.17
C SER A 90 -22.90 -17.46 -3.29
N LYS A 91 -22.39 -18.66 -3.04
CA LYS A 91 -20.95 -18.96 -3.14
C LYS A 91 -20.41 -18.66 -4.54
N ASP A 92 -21.08 -19.14 -5.58
CA ASP A 92 -20.67 -18.88 -6.97
C ASP A 92 -20.50 -17.38 -7.25
N TYR A 93 -21.37 -16.56 -6.67
CA TYR A 93 -21.23 -15.11 -6.79
C TYR A 93 -19.98 -14.60 -6.06
N LEU A 94 -19.76 -14.97 -4.80
CA LEU A 94 -18.60 -14.51 -4.05
C LEU A 94 -17.27 -15.03 -4.61
N ASP A 95 -17.26 -16.22 -5.21
CA ASP A 95 -16.09 -16.83 -5.88
C ASP A 95 -15.70 -16.12 -7.17
N ASN A 96 -16.65 -15.49 -7.85
CA ASN A 96 -16.42 -14.79 -9.11
C ASN A 96 -16.26 -13.26 -8.93
N LEU A 97 -16.38 -12.76 -7.70
CA LEU A 97 -16.26 -11.36 -7.34
C LEU A 97 -14.90 -11.09 -6.67
N TYR A 98 -14.02 -10.36 -7.35
CA TYR A 98 -12.64 -10.15 -6.94
C TYR A 98 -12.39 -8.72 -6.49
N VAL A 99 -11.53 -8.57 -5.47
CA VAL A 99 -11.03 -7.28 -4.98
C VAL A 99 -9.51 -7.22 -5.07
N ARG A 100 -8.97 -6.00 -5.11
CA ARG A 100 -7.52 -5.77 -5.24
C ARG A 100 -6.87 -5.53 -3.88
N ARG A 101 -5.72 -6.17 -3.64
CA ARG A 101 -4.96 -6.11 -2.39
C ARG A 101 -4.73 -4.69 -1.89
N ASN A 102 -4.13 -3.81 -2.69
CA ASN A 102 -3.76 -2.46 -2.26
C ASN A 102 -4.98 -1.62 -1.86
N GLU A 103 -6.11 -1.79 -2.55
CA GLU A 103 -7.36 -1.08 -2.24
C GLU A 103 -7.94 -1.57 -0.91
N VAL A 104 -7.96 -2.89 -0.69
CA VAL A 104 -8.42 -3.46 0.59
C VAL A 104 -7.51 -3.04 1.75
N ILE A 105 -6.18 -3.06 1.59
CA ILE A 105 -5.25 -2.60 2.63
C ILE A 105 -5.48 -1.10 2.94
N THR A 106 -5.52 -0.26 1.90
CA THR A 106 -5.75 1.18 2.07
C THR A 106 -7.10 1.47 2.73
N TRP A 107 -8.11 0.65 2.43
CA TRP A 107 -9.41 0.74 3.07
C TRP A 107 -9.37 0.31 4.53
N CYS A 108 -8.68 -0.78 4.87
CA CYS A 108 -8.49 -1.20 6.27
C CYS A 108 -7.81 -0.11 7.10
N ASP A 109 -6.78 0.55 6.56
CA ASP A 109 -6.09 1.67 7.23
C ASP A 109 -7.01 2.86 7.54
N LYS A 110 -8.09 3.04 6.77
CA LYS A 110 -9.09 4.11 6.97
C LYS A 110 -10.19 3.72 7.95
N VAL A 111 -10.43 2.42 8.16
CA VAL A 111 -11.45 1.92 9.07
C VAL A 111 -10.82 1.68 10.43
N ILE A 112 -11.23 2.47 11.42
CA ILE A 112 -10.77 2.34 12.81
C ILE A 112 -11.03 0.91 13.30
N LEU A 113 -9.98 0.24 13.80
CA LEU A 113 -10.01 -1.12 14.36
C LEU A 113 -10.26 -2.25 13.34
N LEU A 114 -9.88 -2.07 12.07
CA LEU A 114 -9.92 -3.15 11.09
C LEU A 114 -8.50 -3.61 10.70
N ASP A 115 -8.07 -4.74 11.25
CA ASP A 115 -6.80 -5.36 10.85
C ASP A 115 -6.92 -5.91 9.42
N PRO A 116 -5.91 -5.68 8.56
CA PRO A 116 -5.93 -6.19 7.20
C PRO A 116 -5.93 -7.73 7.17
N PRO A 117 -6.41 -8.36 6.08
CA PRO A 117 -6.44 -9.80 5.94
C PRO A 117 -5.05 -10.43 6.16
N PRO A 118 -4.89 -11.44 7.05
CA PRO A 118 -3.59 -12.04 7.37
C PRO A 118 -2.85 -12.60 6.15
N CYS A 119 -3.57 -13.06 5.13
CA CYS A 119 -2.98 -13.53 3.88
C CYS A 119 -2.23 -12.45 3.09
N TRP A 120 -2.52 -11.17 3.35
CA TRP A 120 -1.89 -10.02 2.73
C TRP A 120 -1.05 -9.20 3.71
N MET A 121 -1.07 -9.56 4.99
CA MET A 121 -0.06 -9.13 5.93
C MET A 121 1.26 -9.81 5.58
N PRO A 122 2.39 -9.07 5.54
CA PRO A 122 3.69 -9.70 5.49
C PRO A 122 3.81 -10.67 6.68
N LYS A 123 4.09 -11.95 6.42
CA LYS A 123 4.35 -12.98 7.45
C LYS A 123 5.47 -12.60 8.46
N HIS A 124 6.14 -11.49 8.23
CA HIS A 124 7.25 -10.95 9.02
C HIS A 124 6.84 -10.03 10.18
N LEU A 125 5.55 -9.79 10.44
CA LEU A 125 5.16 -8.96 11.59
C LEU A 125 4.88 -9.75 12.88
N LEU A 126 4.69 -11.07 12.80
CA LEU A 126 4.41 -11.92 13.98
C LEU A 126 5.62 -12.72 14.47
N ASP A 127 6.67 -12.86 13.65
CA ASP A 127 7.91 -13.55 14.02
C ASP A 127 9.11 -12.62 13.79
N LYS A 128 9.81 -12.27 14.88
CA LYS A 128 11.16 -11.69 14.96
C LYS A 128 11.24 -10.16 14.76
N GLN A 129 11.54 -9.33 15.77
CA GLN A 129 12.76 -9.37 16.61
C GLN A 129 13.84 -10.32 16.07
N ILE A 130 14.79 -9.76 15.32
CA ILE A 130 15.99 -10.40 14.73
C ILE A 130 15.74 -11.06 13.36
N SER A 131 15.92 -10.28 12.30
CA SER A 131 16.91 -10.58 11.24
C SER A 131 16.69 -9.62 10.08
N THR A 132 17.65 -8.72 9.89
CA THR A 132 17.99 -8.10 8.61
C THR A 132 17.99 -9.16 7.51
N LYS A 133 16.94 -9.18 6.68
CA LYS A 133 17.01 -9.74 5.33
C LYS A 133 16.36 -8.76 4.38
N GLU A 134 17.22 -8.25 3.51
CA GLU A 134 17.01 -7.29 2.44
C GLU A 134 15.64 -7.45 1.79
N ALA A 135 14.82 -6.40 1.92
CA ALA A 135 13.68 -6.21 1.06
C ALA A 135 14.21 -6.11 -0.38
N LYS A 136 13.76 -7.03 -1.25
CA LYS A 136 14.03 -6.96 -2.69
C LYS A 136 13.68 -5.56 -3.18
N ASN A 137 14.69 -4.88 -3.72
CA ASN A 137 14.62 -3.57 -4.36
C ASN A 137 13.36 -3.44 -5.21
N TYR A 138 12.40 -2.63 -4.74
CA TYR A 138 11.37 -2.08 -5.62
C TYR A 138 12.05 -1.01 -6.49
N ARG A 139 12.75 -1.48 -7.52
CA ARG A 139 13.40 -0.63 -8.52
C ARG A 139 12.29 0.05 -9.33
N SER A 140 12.01 1.32 -9.07
CA SER A 140 11.48 2.17 -10.14
C SER A 140 12.56 2.24 -11.20
N ALA A 141 12.28 1.81 -12.43
CA ALA A 141 13.25 1.90 -13.53
C ALA A 141 13.45 3.34 -14.02
N ASN A 142 12.98 4.35 -13.27
CA ASN A 142 12.82 5.73 -13.72
C ASN A 142 13.55 6.69 -12.77
N GLU A 143 14.76 7.06 -13.15
CA GLU A 143 15.60 8.06 -12.48
C GLU A 143 14.84 9.37 -12.18
N THR A 144 13.88 9.73 -13.06
CA THR A 144 13.06 10.94 -12.86
C THR A 144 12.19 10.83 -11.62
N GLU A 145 11.63 9.66 -11.33
CA GLU A 145 10.80 9.44 -10.14
C GLU A 145 11.65 9.46 -8.87
N ASP A 146 12.83 8.83 -8.90
CA ASP A 146 13.76 8.81 -7.77
C ASP A 146 14.29 10.22 -7.47
N ARG A 147 14.57 11.02 -8.52
CA ARG A 147 14.88 12.45 -8.39
C ARG A 147 13.75 13.23 -7.72
N ILE A 148 12.51 13.03 -8.16
CA ILE A 148 11.33 13.71 -7.58
C ILE A 148 11.17 13.32 -6.09
N ARG A 149 11.35 12.06 -5.73
CA ARG A 149 11.31 11.60 -4.33
C ARG A 149 12.41 12.24 -3.48
N CYS A 150 13.65 12.24 -3.97
CA CYS A 150 14.77 12.90 -3.29
C CYS A 150 14.50 14.38 -3.08
N GLN A 151 13.96 15.08 -4.09
CA GLN A 151 13.60 16.50 -3.97
C GLN A 151 12.50 16.73 -2.94
N ALA A 152 11.43 15.92 -2.94
CA ALA A 152 10.34 16.04 -1.97
C ALA A 152 10.82 15.83 -0.53
N ILE A 153 11.65 14.80 -0.29
CA ILE A 153 12.26 14.54 1.02
C ILE A 153 13.14 15.71 1.45
N ALA A 154 14.00 16.20 0.54
CA ALA A 154 14.90 17.31 0.86
C ALA A 154 14.13 18.58 1.20
N SER A 155 13.09 18.92 0.43
CA SER A 155 12.21 20.06 0.73
C SER A 155 11.59 19.95 2.11
N ALA A 156 10.99 18.80 2.45
CA ALA A 156 10.36 18.60 3.76
C ALA A 156 11.36 18.70 4.92
N LEU A 157 12.56 18.13 4.78
CA LEU A 157 13.59 18.22 5.81
C LEU A 157 14.11 19.66 5.97
N TRP A 158 14.26 20.40 4.87
CA TRP A 158 14.66 21.81 4.91
C TRP A 158 13.57 22.76 5.40
N GLU A 159 12.30 22.43 5.25
CA GLU A 159 11.20 23.15 5.89
C GLU A 159 11.29 23.06 7.42
N LEU A 160 11.67 21.88 7.95
CA LEU A 160 11.86 21.66 9.39
C LEU A 160 13.15 22.33 9.90
N ASP A 161 14.25 22.15 9.17
CA ASP A 161 15.53 22.76 9.52
C ASP A 161 16.31 23.20 8.25
N PRO A 162 16.23 24.48 7.88
CA PRO A 162 16.96 25.02 6.73
C PRO A 162 18.49 24.93 6.87
N ALA A 163 19.02 24.72 8.09
CA ALA A 163 20.45 24.63 8.34
C ALA A 163 21.05 23.29 7.94
N ILE A 164 20.24 22.25 7.70
CA ILE A 164 20.72 20.90 7.32
C ILE A 164 21.64 21.00 6.11
N HIS A 165 22.86 20.48 6.26
CA HIS A 165 23.85 20.48 5.20
C HIS A 165 23.52 19.39 4.16
N PRO A 166 23.59 19.68 2.84
CA PRO A 166 23.27 18.71 1.80
C PRO A 166 23.98 17.37 1.97
N VAL A 167 25.26 17.38 2.36
CA VAL A 167 26.05 16.17 2.66
C VAL A 167 25.38 15.30 3.74
N HIS A 168 25.01 15.88 4.88
CA HIS A 168 24.36 15.12 5.94
C HIS A 168 22.98 14.64 5.51
N LEU A 169 22.26 15.45 4.74
CA LEU A 169 20.97 15.09 4.15
C LEU A 169 21.10 13.88 3.22
N THR A 170 22.08 13.87 2.32
CA THR A 170 22.35 12.73 1.41
C THR A 170 22.81 11.47 2.13
N GLN A 171 23.43 11.61 3.31
CA GLN A 171 23.86 10.49 4.13
C GLN A 171 22.76 9.98 5.07
N SER A 172 21.62 10.68 5.17
CA SER A 172 20.54 10.28 6.06
C SER A 172 19.89 8.98 5.60
N THR A 173 19.48 8.18 6.57
CA THR A 173 18.70 6.95 6.35
C THR A 173 17.43 7.26 5.56
N ILE A 174 16.80 8.40 5.81
CA ILE A 174 15.56 8.79 5.12
C ILE A 174 15.83 8.99 3.63
N MET A 175 16.88 9.74 3.27
CA MET A 175 17.25 9.98 1.87
C MET A 175 17.69 8.68 1.18
N ARG A 176 18.52 7.88 1.84
CA ARG A 176 19.04 6.63 1.28
C ARG A 176 17.95 5.58 1.09
N ARG A 177 17.05 5.41 2.05
CA ARG A 177 16.03 4.35 2.05
C ARG A 177 14.73 4.75 1.37
N PHE A 178 14.16 5.92 1.68
CA PHE A 178 12.87 6.34 1.14
C PHE A 178 13.00 7.17 -0.14
N GLY A 179 14.15 7.82 -0.33
CA GLY A 179 14.49 8.49 -1.58
C GLY A 179 15.07 7.56 -2.66
N ASN A 180 15.25 6.27 -2.37
CA ASN A 180 16.03 5.32 -3.18
C ASN A 180 17.48 5.78 -3.41
N GLY A 181 18.02 6.62 -2.51
CA GLY A 181 19.38 7.15 -2.65
C GLY A 181 20.49 6.10 -2.55
N ARG A 182 20.24 4.87 -2.12
CA ARG A 182 21.28 3.81 -2.09
C ARG A 182 21.79 3.41 -3.47
N ASP A 183 20.96 3.61 -4.50
CA ASP A 183 21.32 3.25 -5.89
C ASP A 183 22.15 4.34 -6.59
N TYR A 184 22.42 5.46 -5.90
CA TYR A 184 23.06 6.64 -6.48
C TYR A 184 24.24 7.12 -5.63
N SER A 185 25.23 7.75 -6.28
CA SER A 185 26.33 8.37 -5.55
C SER A 185 25.84 9.59 -4.76
N GLU A 186 26.60 9.98 -3.73
CA GLU A 186 26.29 11.21 -3.00
C GLU A 186 26.25 12.43 -3.92
N GLU A 187 27.12 12.48 -4.92
CA GLU A 187 27.20 13.58 -5.88
C GLU A 187 25.92 13.69 -6.70
N THR A 188 25.38 12.57 -7.19
CA THR A 188 24.12 12.55 -7.96
C THR A 188 22.96 13.08 -7.12
N ILE A 189 22.83 12.59 -5.88
CA ILE A 189 21.73 13.03 -5.00
C ILE A 189 21.91 14.51 -4.64
N LYS A 190 23.15 14.95 -4.36
CA LYS A 190 23.47 16.37 -4.09
C LYS A 190 23.05 17.27 -5.26
N ASP A 191 23.29 16.84 -6.50
CA ASP A 191 22.88 17.58 -7.69
C ASP A 191 21.34 17.67 -7.80
N TRP A 192 20.65 16.56 -7.57
CA TRP A 192 19.18 16.52 -7.63
C TRP A 192 18.50 17.46 -6.63
N ILE A 193 19.00 17.51 -5.40
CA ILE A 193 18.42 18.32 -4.32
C ILE A 193 18.88 19.78 -4.35
N LYS A 194 19.93 20.11 -5.12
CA LYS A 194 20.49 21.47 -5.21
C LYS A 194 19.43 22.52 -5.59
N ASN A 195 18.47 22.15 -6.44
CA ASN A 195 17.42 23.06 -6.90
C ASN A 195 16.40 23.41 -5.82
N VAL A 196 16.27 22.58 -4.77
CA VAL A 196 15.34 22.79 -3.66
C VAL A 196 16.04 23.21 -2.36
N ASP A 197 17.38 23.38 -2.38
CA ASP A 197 18.14 23.90 -1.22
C ASP A 197 17.75 25.37 -0.95
N PRO A 198 17.21 25.70 0.23
CA PRO A 198 16.90 27.08 0.59
C PRO A 198 18.16 27.95 0.67
N GLN A 199 19.35 27.37 0.85
CA GLN A 199 20.62 28.08 0.99
C GLN A 199 21.49 27.96 -0.27
N LYS A 200 21.22 28.78 -1.28
CA LYS A 200 21.96 28.78 -2.57
C LYS A 200 23.45 29.16 -2.49
N LYS A 201 23.94 29.64 -1.34
CA LYS A 201 25.32 30.15 -1.16
C LYS A 201 25.99 29.57 0.09
N ARG A 202 26.11 28.25 0.21
CA ARG A 202 26.90 27.61 1.27
C ARG A 202 28.40 27.77 1.01
N LYS A 203 29.20 27.98 2.06
CA LYS A 203 30.67 28.09 1.95
C LYS A 203 31.27 26.75 1.48
N LYS A 204 32.23 26.80 0.55
CA LYS A 204 32.99 25.62 0.13
C LYS A 204 33.87 25.16 1.29
N GLY A 205 33.80 23.88 1.66
CA GLY A 205 34.59 23.29 2.73
C GLY A 205 33.90 22.08 3.37
N ALA A 206 34.57 21.47 4.36
CA ALA A 206 33.98 20.38 5.12
C ALA A 206 32.67 20.84 5.79
N PRO A 207 31.63 19.97 5.84
CA PRO A 207 30.39 20.33 6.48
C PRO A 207 30.65 20.62 7.97
N PRO A 208 30.09 21.71 8.53
CA PRO A 208 30.25 22.01 9.93
C PRO A 208 29.60 20.91 10.79
N LYS A 209 30.22 20.58 11.94
CA LYS A 209 29.59 19.76 12.97
C LYS A 209 28.46 20.58 13.61
N ILE A 210 27.27 20.49 13.05
CA ILE A 210 26.06 21.19 13.51
C ILE A 210 25.15 20.15 14.16
N GLN A 211 24.61 20.47 15.34
CA GLN A 211 23.42 19.82 15.86
C GLN A 211 22.20 20.45 15.18
N TYR A 212 21.50 19.65 14.37
CA TYR A 212 20.28 20.07 13.70
C TYR A 212 19.11 20.07 14.69
N LYS A 213 18.06 20.82 14.35
CA LYS A 213 16.80 20.83 15.11
C LYS A 213 16.09 19.49 15.07
N ILE A 214 16.37 18.69 14.04
CA ILE A 214 15.85 17.33 13.87
C ILE A 214 16.99 16.33 13.91
N GLU A 215 16.73 15.17 14.49
CA GLU A 215 17.70 14.08 14.52
C GLU A 215 17.85 13.48 13.12
N LEU A 216 19.07 13.54 12.59
CA LEU A 216 19.39 13.04 11.25
C LEU A 216 20.23 11.76 11.39
N ILE A 217 19.55 10.62 11.39
CA ILE A 217 20.19 9.30 11.52
C ILE A 217 20.93 8.99 10.22
N LYS A 218 22.25 8.80 10.29
CA LYS A 218 23.08 8.37 9.16
C LYS A 218 22.74 6.94 8.76
N ASP A 219 22.77 6.65 7.45
CA ASP A 219 22.58 5.28 6.98
C ASP A 219 23.78 4.42 7.42
N PRO A 220 23.55 3.30 8.14
CA PRO A 220 24.63 2.45 8.65
C PRO A 220 25.48 1.81 7.55
N GLN A 221 25.01 1.76 6.30
CA GLN A 221 25.79 1.25 5.16
C GLN A 221 26.83 2.26 4.62
N LEU A 222 26.97 3.44 5.24
CA LEU A 222 27.96 4.46 4.88
C LEU A 222 29.10 4.56 5.90
N GLU A 223 29.05 3.76 6.97
CA GLU A 223 30.11 3.64 7.99
C GLU A 223 30.98 2.40 7.68
N ASP A 224 31.72 2.48 6.57
CA ASP A 224 32.86 1.59 6.26
C ASP A 224 34.19 2.28 6.59
#